data_AF-B0NQF8-F1
#
_entry.id   AF-B0NQF8-F1
#
_cell.length_a   1.000
_cell.length_b   1.000
_cell.length_c   1.000
_cell.angle_alpha   90.00
_cell.angle_beta   90.00
_cell.angle_gamma   90.00
#
_symmetry.space_group_name_H-M   'P 1'
#
loop_
_entity.id
_entity.type
_entity.pdbx_description
1 polymer ?
#
loop_
_entity_poly.entity_id
_entity_poly.type
_entity_poly.pdbx_seq_one_letter_code
_entity_poly.pdbx_strand_id
1 'polypeptide(L)' 'MFNRFPKRGKQKKKTIMKKNANEIFMLQYRIKRYQAMGNGTMCQTLNGKLQKLLAKQAAMTM' A
#
# COMPACT_ATOMS: atom_id res chain seq x y z
N MET A 1 29.51 -30.09 -1.58
CA MET A 1 28.18 -29.81 -2.19
C MET A 1 27.51 -28.67 -1.44
N PHE A 2 27.67 -27.42 -1.91
CA PHE A 2 26.98 -26.27 -1.31
C PHE A 2 25.71 -26.00 -2.11
N ASN A 3 24.58 -26.54 -1.65
CA ASN A 3 23.26 -26.23 -2.21
C ASN A 3 22.85 -24.82 -1.76
N ARG A 4 23.43 -23.77 -2.37
CA ARG A 4 23.07 -22.37 -2.12
C ARG A 4 21.90 -21.97 -3.00
N PHE A 5 20.72 -22.56 -2.75
CA PHE A 5 19.47 -22.01 -3.27
C PHE A 5 19.23 -20.65 -2.59
N PRO A 6 19.21 -19.51 -3.33
CA PRO A 6 18.87 -18.24 -2.70
C PRO A 6 17.39 -18.31 -2.30
N LYS A 7 17.09 -18.05 -1.02
CA LYS A 7 15.72 -17.87 -0.48
C LYS A 7 15.05 -16.62 -1.09
N ARG A 8 14.81 -16.66 -2.41
CA ARG A 8 14.38 -15.54 -3.27
C ARG A 8 12.94 -15.11 -3.00
N GLY A 9 12.14 -15.95 -2.34
CA GLY A 9 10.75 -15.65 -1.95
C GLY A 9 10.63 -14.59 -0.85
N LYS A 10 11.55 -14.57 0.14
CA LYS A 10 11.45 -13.63 1.28
C LYS A 10 11.79 -12.19 0.90
N GLN A 11 12.72 -11.99 -0.04
CA GLN A 11 13.08 -10.66 -0.54
C GLN A 11 11.97 -10.02 -1.38
N LYS A 12 11.30 -10.80 -2.26
CA LYS A 12 10.15 -10.30 -3.05
C LYS A 12 8.98 -9.88 -2.15
N LYS A 13 8.66 -10.64 -1.10
CA LYS A 13 7.58 -10.27 -0.16
C LYS A 13 7.89 -8.95 0.57
N LYS A 14 9.14 -8.75 1.01
CA LYS A 14 9.60 -7.52 1.68
C LYS A 14 9.51 -6.29 0.77
N THR A 15 9.85 -6.41 -0.52
CA THR A 15 9.74 -5.28 -1.47
C THR A 15 8.29 -4.97 -1.84
N ILE A 16 7.41 -5.98 -1.94
CA ILE A 16 5.97 -5.78 -2.17
C ILE A 16 5.32 -5.04 -0.99
N MET A 17 5.59 -5.45 0.26
CA MET A 17 5.06 -4.76 1.44
C MET A 17 5.55 -3.31 1.54
N LYS A 18 6.82 -3.05 1.18
CA LYS A 18 7.40 -1.70 1.19
C LYS A 18 6.75 -0.79 0.14
N LYS A 19 6.41 -1.33 -1.04
CA LYS A 19 5.67 -0.60 -2.08
C LYS A 19 4.23 -0.28 -1.65
N ASN A 20 3.53 -1.24 -1.04
CA ASN A 20 2.17 -1.05 -0.53
C ASN A 20 2.11 0.04 0.57
N ALA A 21 3.07 0.04 1.50
CA ALA A 21 3.16 1.05 2.56
C ALA A 21 3.39 2.46 1.99
N ASN A 22 4.26 2.58 0.98
CA ASN A 22 4.50 3.86 0.30
C ASN A 22 3.25 4.35 -0.45
N GLU A 23 2.51 3.46 -1.12
CA GLU A 23 1.25 3.84 -1.78
C GLU A 23 0.18 4.32 -0.79
N ILE A 24 0.03 3.66 0.36
CA ILE A 24 -0.88 4.08 1.43
C ILE A 24 -0.53 5.48 1.94
N PHE A 25 0.76 5.74 2.21
CA PHE A 25 1.23 7.05 2.66
C PHE A 25 0.93 8.15 1.64
N MET A 26 1.21 7.88 0.36
CA MET A 26 0.94 8.83 -0.73
C MET A 26 -0.56 9.10 -0.93
N LEU A 27 -1.41 8.09 -0.76
CA LEU A 27 -2.86 8.26 -0.82
C LEU A 27 -3.36 9.15 0.33
N GLN A 28 -2.92 8.91 1.56
CA GLN A 28 -3.28 9.73 2.71
C GLN A 28 -2.85 11.19 2.52
N TYR A 29 -1.64 11.42 2.00
CA TYR A 29 -1.17 12.78 1.68
C TYR A 29 -2.11 13.47 0.69
N ARG A 30 -2.46 12.81 -0.42
CA ARG A 30 -3.37 13.36 -1.44
C ARG A 30 -4.74 13.66 -0.86
N ILE A 31 -5.32 12.76 -0.05
CA ILE A 31 -6.61 12.98 0.60
C ILE A 31 -6.58 14.24 1.47
N LYS A 32 -5.58 14.38 2.35
CA LYS A 32 -5.43 15.58 3.19
C LYS A 32 -5.34 16.87 2.35
N ARG A 33 -4.60 16.82 1.24
CA ARG A 33 -4.42 17.95 0.33
C ARG A 33 -5.71 18.34 -0.39
N TYR A 34 -6.46 17.37 -0.91
CA TYR A 34 -7.75 17.63 -1.56
C TYR A 34 -8.84 18.04 -0.57
N GLN A 35 -8.77 17.55 0.67
CA GLN A 35 -9.69 17.94 1.74
C GLN A 35 -9.50 19.41 2.12
N ALA A 36 -8.25 19.85 2.27
CA ALA A 36 -7.93 21.26 2.52
C ALA A 36 -8.35 22.19 1.36
N MET A 37 -8.39 21.66 0.13
CA MET A 37 -8.87 22.40 -1.06
C MET A 37 -10.38 22.35 -1.25
N GLY A 38 -11.14 21.67 -0.37
CA GLY A 38 -12.60 21.54 -0.50
C GLY A 38 -13.06 20.57 -1.60
N ASN A 39 -12.18 19.73 -2.16
CA ASN A 39 -12.54 18.78 -3.21
C ASN A 39 -12.94 17.42 -2.61
N GLY A 40 -14.17 17.36 -2.09
CA GLY A 40 -14.73 16.17 -1.43
C GLY A 40 -14.85 14.95 -2.35
N THR A 41 -15.22 15.15 -3.62
CA THR A 41 -15.38 14.07 -4.61
C THR A 41 -14.07 13.32 -4.87
N MET A 42 -12.95 14.04 -4.97
CA MET A 42 -11.63 13.43 -5.11
C MET A 42 -11.19 12.71 -3.82
N CYS A 43 -11.50 13.27 -2.65
CA CYS A 43 -11.23 12.62 -1.36
C CYS A 43 -11.96 11.28 -1.25
N GLN A 44 -13.25 11.22 -1.62
CA GLN A 44 -14.03 9.98 -1.62
C GLN A 44 -13.41 8.92 -2.54
N THR A 45 -13.05 9.31 -3.77
CA THR A 45 -12.41 8.41 -4.74
C THR A 45 -11.09 7.84 -4.20
N LEU A 46 -10.26 8.70 -3.60
CA LEU A 46 -8.97 8.29 -3.04
C LEU A 46 -9.13 7.44 -1.76
N ASN A 47 -10.12 7.74 -0.93
CA ASN A 47 -10.47 6.93 0.24
C ASN A 47 -10.91 5.52 -0.16
N GLY A 48 -11.69 5.36 -1.24
CA GLY A 48 -12.04 4.04 -1.76
C GLY A 48 -10.83 3.21 -2.18
N LYS A 49 -9.84 3.85 -2.85
CA LYS A 49 -8.57 3.19 -3.20
C LYS A 49 -7.78 2.79 -1.96
N LEU A 50 -7.72 3.66 -0.96
CA LEU A 50 -7.04 3.41 0.32
C LEU A 50 -7.65 2.21 1.05
N GLN A 51 -8.98 2.14 1.17
CA GLN A 51 -9.67 1.01 1.82
C GLN A 51 -9.38 -0.32 1.13
N LYS A 52 -9.38 -0.34 -0.21
CA LYS A 52 -9.07 -1.56 -0.98
C LYS A 52 -7.64 -2.07 -0.74
N LEU A 53 -6.67 -1.16 -0.57
CA LEU A 53 -5.29 -1.53 -0.24
C LEU A 53 -5.16 -2.03 1.20
N LEU A 54 -5.85 -1.39 2.15
CA LEU A 54 -5.88 -1.83 3.55
C LEU A 54 -6.50 -3.22 3.70
N ALA A 55 -7.61 -3.48 3.00
CA ALA A 55 -8.26 -4.80 2.98
C ALA A 55 -7.33 -5.88 2.43
N LYS A 56 -6.61 -5.59 1.34
CA LYS A 56 -5.59 -6.52 0.78
C LYS A 56 -4.45 -6.78 1.76
N GLN A 57 -4.02 -5.75 2.48
CA GLN A 57 -2.95 -5.89 3.47
C GLN A 57 -3.41 -6.73 4.67
N ALA A 58 -4.62 -6.50 5.17
CA ALA A 58 -5.24 -7.28 6.23
C ALA A 58 -5.38 -8.77 5.86
N ALA A 59 -5.81 -9.05 4.62
CA ALA A 59 -5.92 -10.41 4.10
C ALA A 59 -4.56 -11.12 3.92
N MET A 60 -3.45 -10.39 3.82
CA MET A 60 -2.10 -10.98 3.77
C MET A 60 -1.48 -11.23 5.15
N THR A 61 -2.04 -10.62 6.20
CA THR A 61 -1.55 -10.72 7.58
C THR A 61 -2.34 -11.71 8.44
N MET A 62 -3.48 -12.20 7.95
CA MET A 62 -4.19 -13.36 8.48
C MET A 62 -3.62 -14.64 7.86
#